data_AF-A0A1H5V0S9-F1
#
_entry.id   AF-A0A1H5V0S9-F1
#
_cell.length_a   1.000
_cell.length_b   1.000
_cell.length_c   1.000
_cell.angle_alpha   90.00
_cell.angle_beta   90.00
_cell.angle_gamma   90.00
#
_symmetry.space_group_name_H-M   'P 1'
#
loop_
_entity.id
_entity.type
_entity.pdbx_description
1 polymer ?
#
loop_
_entity_poly.entity_id
_entity_poly.type
_entity_poly.pdbx_seq_one_letter_code
_entity_poly.pdbx_strand_id
1 'polypeptide(L)'
;MHTPETNRPLSSIALAALISRCTGVPVTGDQVDDAGQSFAELGVDSLGLLGVVAQLQRDCGLSETVDLNTDHSPRDLLLLLDGRA
;
A
#
# COMPACT_ATOMS: atom_id res chain seq x y z
N MET A 1 21.97 4.66 -18.83
CA MET A 1 20.89 3.74 -19.25
C MET A 1 19.96 3.56 -18.07
N HIS A 2 18.96 4.43 -17.94
CA HIS A 2 17.90 4.26 -16.95
C HIS A 2 16.86 3.39 -17.65
N THR A 3 16.70 2.14 -17.21
CA THR A 3 15.62 1.28 -17.66
C THR A 3 14.38 1.61 -16.84
N PRO A 4 13.30 2.18 -17.41
CA PRO A 4 12.03 2.33 -16.71
C PRO A 4 11.26 1.02 -16.83
N GLU A 5 11.75 -0.04 -16.19
CA GLU A 5 11.11 -1.35 -16.21
C GLU A 5 10.62 -1.72 -14.82
N THR A 6 9.49 -1.15 -14.39
CA THR A 6 8.44 -1.83 -13.60
C THR A 6 7.25 -0.87 -13.46
N ASN A 7 6.45 -0.69 -14.51
CA ASN A 7 5.04 -0.30 -14.32
C ASN A 7 4.22 -1.59 -14.24
N ARG A 8 4.49 -2.43 -13.23
CA ARG A 8 3.62 -3.57 -12.95
C ARG A 8 2.48 -3.05 -12.07
N PRO A 9 1.21 -3.30 -12.43
CA PRO A 9 0.10 -2.98 -11.55
C PRO A 9 0.30 -3.72 -10.23
N LEU A 10 0.30 -2.97 -9.12
CA LEU A 10 0.35 -3.57 -7.79
C LEU A 10 -0.96 -4.33 -7.55
N SER A 11 -0.86 -5.65 -7.43
CA SER A 11 -1.99 -6.49 -7.02
C SER A 11 -2.19 -6.43 -5.51
N SER A 12 -3.41 -6.70 -5.04
CA SER A 12 -3.75 -6.72 -3.62
C SER A 12 -2.84 -7.66 -2.82
N ILE A 13 -2.44 -8.78 -3.41
CA ILE A 13 -1.48 -9.72 -2.82
C ILE A 13 -0.10 -9.08 -2.62
N ALA A 14 0.37 -8.27 -3.59
CA ALA A 14 1.66 -7.61 -3.51
C ALA A 14 1.65 -6.50 -2.45
N LEU A 15 0.57 -5.73 -2.39
CA LEU A 15 0.38 -4.70 -1.36
C LEU A 15 0.28 -5.33 0.04
N ALA A 16 -0.48 -6.42 0.18
CA ALA A 16 -0.59 -7.17 1.44
C ALA A 16 0.78 -7.68 1.94
N ALA A 17 1.58 -8.26 1.04
CA ALA A 17 2.93 -8.72 1.37
C ALA A 17 3.85 -7.56 1.78
N LEU A 18 3.70 -6.38 1.14
CA LEU A 18 4.48 -5.19 1.45
C LEU A 18 4.10 -4.62 2.83
N ILE A 19 2.80 -4.51 3.11
CA ILE A 19 2.26 -4.13 4.43
C ILE A 19 2.80 -5.09 5.48
N SER A 20 2.68 -6.39 5.26
CA SER A 20 3.13 -7.39 6.22
C SER A 20 4.63 -7.30 6.50
N ARG A 21 5.44 -7.05 5.47
CA ARG A 21 6.89 -6.89 5.63
C ARG A 21 7.28 -5.62 6.38
N CYS A 22 6.58 -4.51 6.16
CA CYS A 22 6.89 -3.22 6.79
C CYS A 22 6.36 -3.12 8.23
N THR A 23 5.20 -3.73 8.49
CA THR A 23 4.47 -3.59 9.76
C THR A 23 4.64 -4.80 10.68
N GLY A 24 5.02 -5.96 10.12
CA GLY A 24 5.03 -7.24 10.83
C GLY A 24 3.64 -7.89 10.97
N VAL A 25 2.59 -7.24 10.48
CA VAL A 25 1.20 -7.71 10.58
C VAL A 25 0.88 -8.69 9.45
N PRO A 26 0.30 -9.87 9.71
CA PRO A 26 -0.09 -10.79 8.64
C PRO A 26 -1.36 -10.29 7.93
N VAL A 27 -1.17 -9.49 6.87
CA VAL A 27 -2.26 -9.00 6.00
C VAL A 27 -2.38 -9.89 4.76
N THR A 28 -3.61 -10.13 4.30
CA THR A 28 -3.89 -10.90 3.08
C THR A 28 -4.45 -10.02 1.97
N GLY A 29 -4.37 -10.50 0.71
CA GLY A 29 -4.91 -9.75 -0.44
C GLY A 29 -6.43 -9.54 -0.38
N ASP A 30 -7.16 -10.42 0.30
CA ASP A 30 -8.61 -10.29 0.52
C ASP A 30 -8.93 -9.12 1.45
N GLN A 31 -8.19 -8.99 2.56
CA GLN A 31 -8.29 -7.84 3.48
C GLN A 31 -7.89 -6.51 2.82
N VAL A 32 -6.97 -6.56 1.85
CA VAL A 32 -6.59 -5.37 1.07
C VAL A 32 -7.67 -4.99 0.06
N ASP A 33 -8.38 -5.97 -0.51
CA ASP A 33 -9.53 -5.68 -1.38
C ASP A 33 -10.73 -5.19 -0.58
N ASP A 34 -10.85 -5.53 0.70
CA ASP A 34 -11.96 -5.07 1.53
C ASP A 34 -11.94 -3.54 1.72
N ALA A 35 -13.02 -2.88 1.27
CA ALA A 35 -13.17 -1.43 1.40
C ALA A 35 -13.53 -1.00 2.83
N GLY A 36 -14.03 -1.93 3.66
CA GLY A 36 -14.49 -1.68 5.01
C GLY A 36 -13.37 -1.76 6.06
N GLN A 37 -12.23 -2.36 5.72
CA GLN A 37 -11.08 -2.41 6.61
C GLN A 37 -10.14 -1.23 6.38
N SER A 38 -9.85 -0.51 7.46
CA SER A 38 -8.78 0.49 7.51
C SER A 38 -7.47 -0.14 7.93
N PHE A 39 -6.33 0.50 7.64
CA PHE A 39 -5.02 0.06 8.13
C PHE A 39 -5.00 -0.16 9.66
N ALA A 40 -5.65 0.72 10.44
CA ALA A 40 -5.79 0.59 11.89
C ALA A 40 -6.48 -0.74 12.29
N GLU A 41 -7.55 -1.11 11.60
CA GLU A 41 -8.31 -2.35 11.85
C GLU A 41 -7.51 -3.60 11.49
N LEU A 42 -6.59 -3.48 10.54
CA LEU A 42 -5.62 -4.53 10.23
C LEU A 42 -4.55 -4.67 11.32
N GLY A 43 -4.41 -3.68 12.22
CA GLY A 43 -3.34 -3.62 13.22
C GLY A 43 -2.08 -2.93 12.69
N VAL A 44 -2.19 -2.17 11.60
CA VAL A 44 -1.08 -1.38 11.05
C VAL A 44 -0.97 -0.05 11.79
N ASP A 45 0.16 0.15 12.46
CA ASP A 45 0.50 1.42 13.07
C ASP A 45 0.95 2.48 12.04
N SER A 46 0.88 3.75 12.43
CA SER A 46 1.29 4.90 11.61
C SER A 46 2.75 4.82 11.13
N LEU A 47 3.66 4.33 11.98
CA LEU A 47 5.07 4.11 11.61
C LEU A 47 5.24 3.00 10.57
N GLY A 48 4.46 1.92 10.72
CA GLY A 48 4.46 0.82 9.77
C GLY A 48 3.93 1.27 8.41
N LEU A 49 2.85 2.06 8.42
CA LEU A 49 2.28 2.68 7.22
C LEU A 49 3.28 3.61 6.52
N LEU A 50 4.01 4.45 7.25
CA LEU A 50 5.10 5.27 6.70
C LEU A 50 6.15 4.43 5.96
N GLY A 51 6.52 3.28 6.50
CA GLY A 51 7.43 2.33 5.84
C GLY A 51 6.85 1.77 4.53
N VAL A 52 5.56 1.43 4.54
CA VAL A 52 4.82 0.96 3.36
C VAL A 52 4.84 2.04 2.27
N VAL A 53 4.44 3.27 2.61
CA VAL A 53 4.38 4.40 1.69
C VAL A 53 5.76 4.71 1.10
N ALA A 54 6.79 4.77 1.93
CA ALA A 54 8.15 5.02 1.47
C ALA A 54 8.63 3.95 0.48
N GLN A 55 8.19 2.70 0.65
CA GLN A 55 8.54 1.62 -0.27
C GLN A 55 7.73 1.69 -1.57
N LEU A 56 6.45 2.05 -1.50
CA LEU A 56 5.61 2.31 -2.68
C LEU A 56 6.10 3.50 -3.51
N GLN A 57 6.59 4.57 -2.87
CA GLN A 57 7.23 5.70 -3.54
C GLN A 57 8.46 5.25 -4.33
N ARG A 58 9.26 4.34 -3.77
CA ARG A 58 10.47 3.81 -4.42
C ARG A 58 10.16 2.80 -5.52
N ASP A 59 9.30 1.83 -5.25
CA ASP A 59 9.05 0.68 -6.13
C ASP A 59 8.01 0.99 -7.21
N CYS A 60 7.07 1.90 -6.93
CA CYS A 60 5.93 2.20 -7.83
C CYS A 60 5.81 3.69 -8.19
N GLY A 61 6.68 4.56 -7.68
CA GLY A 61 6.65 5.99 -8.02
C GLY A 61 5.43 6.72 -7.46
N LEU A 62 4.84 6.20 -6.37
CA LEU A 62 3.73 6.83 -5.67
C LEU A 62 4.10 8.27 -5.29
N SER A 63 3.21 9.24 -5.50
CA SER A 63 3.52 10.65 -5.25
C SER A 63 3.78 10.92 -3.76
N GLU A 64 4.84 11.68 -3.46
CA GLU A 64 5.18 12.10 -2.08
C GLU A 64 4.07 12.93 -1.41
N THR A 65 3.12 13.46 -2.17
CA THR A 65 1.97 14.24 -1.66
C THR A 65 0.82 13.39 -1.16
N VAL A 66 0.91 12.05 -1.26
CA VAL A 66 -0.11 11.17 -0.72
C VAL A 66 -0.04 11.17 0.80
N ASP A 67 -1.05 11.79 1.42
CA ASP A 67 -1.27 11.78 2.86
C ASP A 67 -2.09 10.53 3.20
N LEU A 68 -1.40 9.45 3.58
CA LEU A 68 -2.04 8.23 4.06
C LEU A 68 -1.93 8.17 5.56
N ASN A 69 -3.07 7.94 6.20
CA ASN A 69 -3.14 7.66 7.62
C ASN A 69 -3.77 6.28 7.87
N THR A 70 -3.70 5.80 9.10
CA THR A 70 -4.21 4.50 9.52
C THR A 70 -5.73 4.37 9.36
N ASP A 71 -6.46 5.48 9.25
CA ASP A 71 -7.89 5.52 8.97
C ASP A 71 -8.25 5.15 7.51
N HIS A 72 -7.29 5.24 6.58
CA HIS A 72 -7.55 4.93 5.18
C HIS A 72 -7.66 3.42 4.95
N SER A 73 -8.42 3.06 3.92
CA SER A 73 -8.56 1.67 3.50
C SER A 73 -7.42 1.28 2.54
N PRO A 74 -6.84 0.08 2.66
CA PRO A 74 -5.84 -0.41 1.72
C PRO A 74 -6.36 -0.48 0.28
N ARG A 75 -7.67 -0.70 0.10
CA ARG A 75 -8.34 -0.69 -1.20
C ARG A 75 -8.24 0.67 -1.89
N ASP A 76 -8.36 1.77 -1.12
CA ASP A 76 -8.26 3.13 -1.65
C ASP A 76 -6.84 3.40 -2.17
N LEU A 77 -5.83 2.99 -1.38
CA LEU A 77 -4.43 3.02 -1.79
C LEU A 77 -4.19 2.23 -3.08
N LEU A 78 -4.81 1.05 -3.22
CA LEU A 78 -4.69 0.23 -4.41
C LEU A 78 -5.34 0.88 -5.64
N LEU A 79 -6.49 1.55 -5.48
CA LEU A 79 -7.12 2.34 -6.54
C LEU A 79 -6.24 3.51 -6.98
N LEU A 80 -5.61 4.17 -6.02
CA LEU A 80 -4.71 5.30 -6.24
C LEU A 80 -3.47 4.86 -7.02
N LEU A 81 -2.93 3.70 -6.70
CA LEU A 81 -1.84 3.05 -7.41
C LEU A 81 -2.22 2.55 -8.82
N ASP A 82 -3.45 2.08 -9.01
CA ASP A 82 -3.95 1.69 -10.34
C ASP A 82 -4.21 2.91 -11.25
N GLY A 83 -4.19 4.13 -10.70
CA GLY A 83 -4.47 5.37 -11.42
C GLY A 83 -5.95 5.59 -11.70
N ARG A 84 -6.84 4.98 -10.89
CA ARG A 84 -8.30 5.17 -10.98
C ARG A 84 -8.88 6.06 -9.86
N ALA A 85 -8.03 6.74 -9.09
CA ALA A 85 -8.45 7.71 -8.08
C ALA A 85 -8.84 9.06 -8.68
#